data_AF-A0A427WP48-F1
#
_entry.id   AF-A0A427WP48-F1
#
_cell.length_a   1.000
_cell.length_b   1.000
_cell.length_c   1.000
_cell.angle_alpha   90.00
_cell.angle_beta   90.00
_cell.angle_gamma   90.00
#
_symmetry.space_group_name_H-M   'P 1'
#
loop_
_entity.id
_entity.type
_entity.pdbx_description
1 polymer ?
#
loop_
_entity_poly.entity_id
_entity_poly.type
_entity_poly.pdbx_seq_one_letter_code
_entity_poly.pdbx_strand_id
1 'polypeptide(L)'
;MRKILIGLAWMLGATSPAWAAPDASEQVQYDSFVMAAGASNGAARACGASEPDLAQHQATSRKNLLQYAQEYGFSPATYDALFQKGQAEGKAMMDEMKRSGVDGCRGVLGGFQNERVMGYEEMKGALAEVSDGLPGEKAQ
;
A
#
# COMPACT_ATOMS: atom_id res chain seq x y z
N MET A 1 -15.65 -14.31 -61.46
CA MET A 1 -15.54 -13.08 -60.64
C MET A 1 -16.53 -13.15 -59.49
N ARG A 2 -16.05 -13.22 -58.25
CA ARG A 2 -16.83 -12.82 -57.06
C ARG A 2 -15.84 -12.47 -55.93
N LYS A 3 -15.76 -11.17 -55.63
CA LYS A 3 -14.99 -10.54 -54.55
C LYS A 3 -15.90 -10.38 -53.34
N ILE A 4 -15.45 -10.71 -52.12
CA ILE A 4 -15.93 -10.18 -50.82
C ILE A 4 -14.73 -10.24 -49.84
N LEU A 5 -13.93 -9.16 -49.72
CA LEU A 5 -13.86 -8.21 -48.58
C LEU A 5 -13.40 -8.89 -47.27
N ILE A 6 -12.11 -8.93 -46.91
CA ILE A 6 -11.36 -7.91 -46.12
C ILE A 6 -12.30 -7.22 -45.10
N GLY A 7 -12.28 -7.49 -43.80
CA GLY A 7 -11.12 -7.60 -42.90
C GLY A 7 -10.99 -6.27 -42.15
N LEU A 8 -11.68 -6.12 -41.01
CA LEU A 8 -11.50 -5.00 -40.07
C LEU A 8 -11.95 -5.45 -38.66
N ALA A 9 -11.04 -6.11 -37.95
CA ALA A 9 -11.15 -6.27 -36.50
C ALA A 9 -10.67 -4.97 -35.85
N TRP A 10 -11.62 -4.17 -35.35
CA TRP A 10 -11.33 -3.03 -34.50
C TRP A 10 -10.89 -3.55 -33.13
N MET A 11 -9.59 -3.75 -32.94
CA MET A 11 -9.01 -3.87 -31.60
C MET A 11 -8.96 -2.45 -31.01
N LEU A 12 -10.00 -2.07 -30.28
CA LEU A 12 -9.93 -0.96 -29.33
C LEU A 12 -9.03 -1.40 -28.18
N GLY A 13 -7.72 -1.24 -28.35
CA GLY A 13 -6.79 -1.29 -27.24
C GLY A 13 -7.12 -0.14 -26.31
N ALA A 14 -7.64 -0.45 -25.11
CA ALA A 14 -7.73 0.52 -24.03
C ALA A 14 -6.32 1.04 -23.75
N THR A 15 -6.00 2.24 -24.22
CA THR A 15 -4.81 2.96 -23.78
C THR A 15 -5.12 3.44 -22.38
N SER A 16 -4.88 2.58 -21.38
CA SER A 16 -4.75 3.06 -20.01
C SER A 16 -3.76 4.23 -20.05
N PRO A 17 -4.04 5.36 -19.39
CA PRO A 17 -3.09 6.45 -19.32
C PRO A 17 -1.78 5.86 -18.80
N ALA A 18 -0.75 5.88 -19.65
CA ALA A 18 0.56 5.43 -19.25
C ALA A 18 1.10 6.52 -18.32
N TRP A 19 0.99 6.30 -17.01
CA TRP A 19 1.68 7.13 -16.03
C TRP A 19 3.16 7.18 -16.38
N ALA A 20 3.79 8.34 -16.23
CA ALA A 20 5.23 8.42 -16.37
C ALA A 20 5.86 7.45 -15.38
N ALA A 21 6.98 6.82 -15.76
CA ALA A 21 7.72 5.99 -14.83
C ALA A 21 8.07 6.83 -13.58
N PRO A 22 7.88 6.28 -12.36
CA PRO A 22 8.04 7.06 -11.16
C PRO A 22 9.50 7.50 -11.00
N ASP A 23 9.70 8.71 -10.49
CA ASP A 23 11.02 9.17 -10.12
C ASP A 23 11.50 8.54 -8.80
N ALA A 24 12.76 8.82 -8.44
CA ALA A 24 13.35 8.25 -7.23
C ALA A 24 12.64 8.70 -5.94
N SER A 25 12.04 9.90 -5.93
CA SER A 25 11.31 10.41 -4.78
C SER A 25 9.95 9.74 -4.63
N GLU A 26 9.25 9.50 -5.74
CA GLU A 26 7.99 8.75 -5.74
C GLU A 26 8.21 7.28 -5.33
N GLN A 27 9.32 6.66 -5.76
CA GLN A 27 9.70 5.31 -5.28
C GLN A 27 9.98 5.29 -3.77
N VAL A 28 10.68 6.30 -3.23
CA VAL A 28 10.92 6.41 -1.78
C VAL A 28 9.62 6.60 -1.01
N GLN A 29 8.65 7.31 -1.59
CA GLN A 29 7.32 7.46 -1.00
C GLN A 29 6.56 6.13 -0.99
N TYR A 30 6.56 5.38 -2.10
CA TYR A 30 6.02 4.02 -2.13
C TYR A 30 6.66 3.12 -1.06
N ASP A 31 7.99 3.12 -0.95
CA ASP A 31 8.71 2.34 0.05
C ASP A 31 8.31 2.73 1.48
N SER A 32 8.02 4.02 1.71
CA SER A 32 7.54 4.54 2.99
C SER A 32 6.14 4.03 3.33
N PHE A 33 5.26 3.87 2.34
CA PHE A 33 3.94 3.25 2.56
C PHE A 33 4.05 1.77 2.97
N VAL A 34 4.97 1.02 2.35
CA VAL A 34 5.24 -0.37 2.73
C VAL A 34 5.76 -0.46 4.17
N MET A 35 6.71 0.40 4.52
CA MET A 35 7.23 0.53 5.88
C MET A 35 6.12 0.85 6.88
N ALA A 36 5.26 1.81 6.57
CA ALA A 36 4.15 2.23 7.42
C ALA A 36 3.14 1.10 7.66
N ALA A 37 2.73 0.37 6.62
CA ALA A 37 1.86 -0.78 6.75
C ALA A 37 2.49 -1.89 7.63
N GLY A 38 3.79 -2.11 7.49
CA GLY A 38 4.55 -2.99 8.39
C GLY A 38 4.50 -2.50 9.84
N ALA A 39 4.70 -1.20 10.06
CA ALA A 39 4.68 -0.58 11.37
C ALA A 39 3.31 -0.67 12.05
N SER A 40 2.20 -0.41 11.34
CA SER A 40 0.84 -0.63 11.84
C SER A 40 0.65 -2.07 12.34
N ASN A 41 1.11 -3.05 11.55
CA ASN A 41 1.03 -4.46 11.93
C ASN A 41 1.87 -4.80 13.18
N GLY A 42 3.11 -4.33 13.24
CA GLY A 42 4.01 -4.52 14.38
C GLY A 42 3.49 -3.87 15.66
N ALA A 43 2.96 -2.66 15.55
CA ALA A 43 2.34 -1.94 16.66
C ALA A 43 1.10 -2.66 17.17
N ALA A 44 0.21 -3.12 16.27
CA ALA A 44 -0.97 -3.88 16.63
C ALA A 44 -0.61 -5.19 17.35
N ARG A 45 0.46 -5.87 16.93
CA ARG A 45 1.00 -7.05 17.61
C ARG A 45 1.42 -6.73 19.05
N ALA A 46 2.16 -5.65 19.27
CA ALA A 46 2.54 -5.20 20.63
C ALA A 46 1.32 -4.86 21.50
N CYS A 47 0.23 -4.44 20.87
CA CYS A 47 -1.05 -4.13 21.52
C CYS A 47 -2.00 -5.32 21.66
N GLY A 48 -1.58 -6.54 21.30
CA GLY A 48 -2.36 -7.76 21.53
C GLY A 48 -3.38 -8.09 20.43
N ALA A 49 -3.23 -7.57 19.22
CA ALA A 49 -3.99 -8.06 18.07
C ALA A 49 -3.77 -9.57 17.86
N SER A 50 -4.81 -10.26 17.40
CA SER A 50 -4.75 -11.72 17.20
C SER A 50 -3.90 -12.08 15.98
N GLU A 51 -3.24 -13.24 15.98
CA GLU A 51 -2.47 -13.71 14.81
C GLU A 51 -3.32 -13.82 13.52
N PRO A 52 -4.59 -14.27 13.55
CA PRO A 52 -5.45 -14.21 12.37
C PRO A 52 -5.66 -12.78 11.84
N ASP A 53 -5.85 -11.81 12.73
CA ASP A 53 -6.03 -10.42 12.31
C ASP A 53 -4.74 -9.84 11.71
N LEU A 54 -3.59 -10.14 12.33
CA LEU A 54 -2.27 -9.71 11.85
C LEU A 54 -1.97 -10.30 10.47
N ALA A 55 -2.28 -11.59 10.27
CA ALA A 55 -2.10 -12.28 9.00
C ALA A 55 -3.02 -11.71 7.92
N GLN A 56 -4.27 -11.42 8.24
CA GLN A 56 -5.20 -10.79 7.30
C GLN A 56 -4.71 -9.39 6.91
N HIS A 57 -4.27 -8.58 7.87
CA HIS A 57 -3.73 -7.26 7.58
C HIS A 57 -2.54 -7.34 6.63
N GLN A 58 -1.56 -8.21 6.92
CA GLN A 58 -0.41 -8.41 6.04
C GLN A 58 -0.83 -8.83 4.63
N ALA A 59 -1.79 -9.74 4.50
CA ALA A 59 -2.30 -10.20 3.20
C ALA A 59 -3.00 -9.06 2.43
N THR A 60 -3.83 -8.27 3.10
CA THR A 60 -4.52 -7.10 2.53
C THR A 60 -3.51 -6.04 2.07
N SER A 61 -2.60 -5.61 2.96
CA SER A 61 -1.56 -4.62 2.62
C SER A 61 -0.71 -5.10 1.45
N ARG A 62 -0.27 -6.36 1.44
CA ARG A 62 0.53 -6.93 0.35
C ARG A 62 -0.21 -6.90 -0.98
N LYS A 63 -1.45 -7.38 -0.99
CA LYS A 63 -2.27 -7.36 -2.20
C LYS A 63 -2.40 -5.94 -2.76
N ASN A 64 -2.78 -4.99 -1.91
CA ASN A 64 -3.11 -3.64 -2.35
C ASN A 64 -1.85 -2.85 -2.74
N LEU A 65 -0.75 -2.95 -1.99
CA LEU A 65 0.49 -2.23 -2.30
C LEU A 65 1.23 -2.82 -3.51
N LEU A 66 1.10 -4.13 -3.79
CA LEU A 66 1.62 -4.70 -5.03
C LEU A 66 0.78 -4.29 -6.24
N GLN A 67 -0.55 -4.17 -6.08
CA GLN A 67 -1.42 -3.63 -7.12
C GLN A 67 -1.10 -2.16 -7.40
N TYR A 68 -0.89 -1.35 -6.35
CA TYR A 68 -0.49 0.05 -6.47
C TYR A 68 0.86 0.19 -7.18
N ALA A 69 1.84 -0.64 -6.82
CA ALA A 69 3.14 -0.67 -7.49
C ALA A 69 3.01 -0.99 -8.99
N GLN A 70 2.17 -1.97 -9.33
CA GLN A 70 1.90 -2.32 -10.72
C GLN A 70 1.21 -1.19 -11.48
N GLU A 71 0.22 -0.52 -10.87
CA GLU A 71 -0.56 0.55 -11.51
C GLU A 71 0.30 1.77 -11.85
N TYR A 72 1.22 2.14 -10.96
CA TYR A 72 2.03 3.35 -11.07
C TYR A 72 3.50 3.08 -11.46
N GLY A 73 3.87 1.84 -11.75
CA GLY A 73 5.20 1.48 -12.23
C GLY A 73 6.30 1.47 -11.16
N PHE A 74 5.96 1.38 -9.87
CA PHE A 74 6.93 1.24 -8.78
C PHE A 74 7.55 -0.17 -8.76
N SER A 75 8.78 -0.25 -8.26
CA SER A 75 9.43 -1.53 -7.99
C SER A 75 8.94 -2.12 -6.66
N PRO A 76 8.40 -3.36 -6.63
CA PRO A 76 8.02 -4.04 -5.39
C PRO A 76 9.17 -4.88 -4.80
N ALA A 77 10.39 -4.80 -5.34
CA ALA A 77 11.49 -5.74 -5.03
C ALA A 77 11.89 -5.76 -3.55
N THR A 78 11.69 -4.65 -2.85
CA THR A 78 12.02 -4.46 -1.43
C THR A 78 10.83 -4.67 -0.50
N TYR A 79 9.63 -5.03 -1.02
CA TYR A 79 8.39 -5.07 -0.26
C TYR A 79 8.51 -5.88 1.04
N ASP A 80 8.91 -7.15 0.94
CA ASP A 80 8.91 -8.05 2.11
C ASP A 80 9.93 -7.58 3.17
N ALA A 81 11.08 -7.06 2.73
CA ALA A 81 12.11 -6.54 3.62
C ALA A 81 11.67 -5.25 4.34
N LEU A 82 11.04 -4.32 3.62
CA LEU A 82 10.51 -3.08 4.19
C LEU A 82 9.34 -3.34 5.13
N PHE A 83 8.42 -4.23 4.75
CA PHE A 83 7.29 -4.59 5.60
C PHE A 83 7.76 -5.23 6.92
N GLN A 84 8.72 -6.17 6.85
CA GLN A 84 9.31 -6.80 8.03
C GLN A 84 10.07 -5.79 8.91
N LYS A 85 10.80 -4.86 8.29
CA LYS A 85 11.48 -3.77 9.02
C LYS A 85 10.46 -2.89 9.73
N GLY A 86 9.38 -2.50 9.05
CA GLY A 86 8.26 -1.77 9.64
C GLY A 86 7.66 -2.51 10.84
N GLN A 87 7.41 -3.82 10.72
CA GLN A 87 6.90 -4.63 11.84
C GLN A 87 7.80 -4.54 13.07
N ALA A 88 9.12 -4.63 12.89
CA ALA A 88 10.06 -4.50 14.00
C ALA A 88 10.02 -3.11 14.64
N GLU A 89 10.00 -2.05 13.82
CA GLU A 89 9.98 -0.65 14.28
C GLU A 89 8.67 -0.31 15.00
N GLY A 90 7.52 -0.66 14.44
CA GLY A 90 6.21 -0.43 15.04
C GLY A 90 6.04 -1.16 16.38
N LYS A 91 6.55 -2.40 16.47
CA LYS A 91 6.57 -3.14 17.74
C LYS A 91 7.46 -2.45 18.77
N ALA A 92 8.68 -2.08 18.39
CA ALA A 92 9.64 -1.43 19.30
C ALA A 92 9.12 -0.08 19.81
N MET A 93 8.45 0.71 18.96
CA MET A 93 7.80 1.95 19.34
C MET A 93 6.74 1.74 20.43
N MET A 94 5.86 0.74 20.25
CA MET A 94 4.82 0.47 21.25
C MET A 94 5.38 -0.10 22.55
N ASP A 95 6.41 -0.93 22.48
CA ASP A 95 7.13 -1.40 23.68
C ASP A 95 7.72 -0.22 24.45
N GLU A 96 8.28 0.78 23.75
CA GLU A 96 8.85 1.98 24.36
C GLU A 96 7.80 2.89 24.99
N MET A 97 6.69 3.12 24.30
CA MET A 97 5.55 3.88 24.85
C MET A 97 5.04 3.24 26.15
N LYS A 98 4.90 1.91 26.15
CA LYS A 98 4.50 1.15 27.34
C LYS A 98 5.49 1.31 28.49
N ARG A 99 6.80 1.23 28.22
CA ARG A 99 7.84 1.49 29.24
C ARG A 99 7.78 2.91 29.80
N SER A 100 7.41 3.87 28.97
CA SER A 100 7.25 5.28 29.34
C SER A 100 5.89 5.60 30.01
N GLY A 101 5.03 4.59 30.22
CA GLY A 101 3.72 4.77 30.86
C GLY A 101 2.65 5.37 29.95
N VAL A 102 2.87 5.43 28.64
CA VAL A 102 1.92 5.93 27.64
C VAL A 102 1.15 4.76 27.03
N ASP A 103 -0.18 4.76 27.16
CA ASP A 103 -1.05 3.81 26.48
C ASP A 103 -1.50 4.35 25.10
N GLY A 104 -0.82 3.91 24.05
CA GLY A 104 -1.21 4.19 22.66
C GLY A 104 -2.09 3.11 22.03
N CYS A 105 -2.40 2.01 22.73
CA CYS A 105 -2.95 0.82 22.08
C CYS A 105 -4.38 1.01 21.58
N ARG A 106 -5.18 1.89 22.20
CA ARG A 106 -6.51 2.22 21.69
C ARG A 106 -6.46 2.82 20.29
N GLY A 107 -5.54 3.75 20.04
CA GLY A 107 -5.40 4.41 18.73
C GLY A 107 -4.88 3.43 17.67
N VAL A 108 -3.82 2.69 18.02
CA VAL A 108 -3.21 1.70 17.13
C VAL A 108 -4.22 0.64 16.69
N LEU A 109 -4.96 0.05 17.63
CA LEU A 109 -5.93 -0.98 17.30
C LEU A 109 -7.10 -0.43 16.48
N GLY A 110 -7.49 0.83 16.69
CA GLY A 110 -8.51 1.50 15.87
C GLY A 110 -8.13 1.58 14.39
N GLY A 111 -6.93 2.11 14.10
CA GLY A 111 -6.43 2.21 12.72
C GLY A 111 -6.20 0.83 12.09
N PHE A 112 -5.57 -0.08 12.83
CA PHE A 112 -5.30 -1.44 12.38
C PHE A 112 -6.57 -2.20 11.95
N GLN A 113 -7.69 -2.04 12.66
CA GLN A 113 -8.93 -2.72 12.29
C GLN A 113 -9.48 -2.22 10.95
N ASN A 114 -9.29 -0.94 10.63
CA ASN A 114 -9.66 -0.41 9.32
C ASN A 114 -8.72 -0.94 8.22
N GLU A 115 -7.41 -0.78 8.42
CA GLU A 115 -6.37 -1.18 7.46
C GLU A 115 -6.47 -2.67 7.10
N ARG A 116 -6.80 -3.54 8.06
CA ARG A 116 -6.90 -4.99 7.86
C ARG A 116 -7.90 -5.39 6.77
N VAL A 117 -9.00 -4.66 6.65
CA VAL A 117 -10.11 -4.97 5.74
C VAL A 117 -10.24 -3.96 4.58
N MET A 118 -9.36 -2.97 4.53
CA MET A 118 -9.36 -1.87 3.56
C MET A 118 -9.25 -2.38 2.12
N GLY A 119 -10.17 -1.93 1.27
CA GLY A 119 -10.16 -2.22 -0.15
C GLY A 119 -9.04 -1.46 -0.89
N TYR A 120 -8.73 -1.88 -2.12
CA TYR A 120 -7.69 -1.24 -2.94
C TYR A 120 -7.97 0.24 -3.21
N GLU A 121 -9.18 0.58 -3.68
CA GLU A 121 -9.53 1.97 -4.01
C GLU A 121 -9.56 2.87 -2.77
N GLU A 122 -9.99 2.34 -1.62
CA GLU A 122 -9.95 3.04 -0.34
C GLU A 122 -8.50 3.31 0.08
N MET A 123 -7.63 2.30 0.01
CA MET A 123 -6.20 2.46 0.30
C MET A 123 -5.57 3.50 -0.64
N LYS A 124 -5.81 3.40 -1.94
CA LYS A 124 -5.29 4.33 -2.94
C LYS A 124 -5.74 5.77 -2.66
N GLY A 125 -6.99 5.98 -2.25
CA GLY A 125 -7.49 7.29 -1.81
C GLY A 125 -6.78 7.79 -0.55
N ALA A 126 -6.59 6.94 0.45
CA ALA A 126 -5.86 7.28 1.67
C ALA A 126 -4.38 7.60 1.38
N LEU A 127 -3.74 6.88 0.46
CA LEU A 127 -2.38 7.18 0.01
C LEU A 127 -2.32 8.55 -0.66
N ALA A 128 -3.24 8.83 -1.58
CA ALA A 128 -3.32 10.14 -2.25
C ALA A 128 -3.51 11.29 -1.25
N GLU A 129 -4.30 11.10 -0.19
CA GLU A 129 -4.50 12.10 0.86
C GLU A 129 -3.19 12.43 1.60
N VAL A 130 -2.35 11.42 1.87
CA VAL A 130 -1.07 11.64 2.58
C VAL A 130 0.09 12.02 1.66
N SER A 131 -0.05 11.85 0.34
CA SER A 131 0.97 12.20 -0.65
C SER A 131 0.67 13.47 -1.45
N ASP A 132 -0.36 14.22 -1.09
CA ASP A 132 -0.85 15.40 -1.83
C ASP A 132 -1.26 15.10 -3.29
N GLY A 133 -1.78 13.88 -3.55
CA GLY A 133 -2.26 13.44 -4.86
C GLY A 133 -1.73 12.06 -5.28
N LEU A 134 -2.20 11.57 -6.43
CA LEU A 134 -1.69 10.33 -7.01
C LEU A 134 -0.35 10.57 -7.75
N PRO A 135 0.50 9.55 -7.90
CA PRO A 135 1.75 9.66 -8.65
C PRO A 135 1.52 10.23 -10.05
N GLY A 136 2.37 11.18 -10.46
CA GLY A 136 2.22 11.90 -11.73
C GLY A 136 1.10 12.96 -11.79
N GLU A 137 0.24 13.10 -10.78
CA GLU A 137 -0.62 14.27 -10.64
C GLU A 137 0.23 15.41 -10.08
N LYS A 138 0.63 16.38 -10.92
CA LYS A 138 1.29 17.57 -10.41
C LYS A 138 0.30 18.34 -9.53
N ALA A 139 0.65 18.56 -8.27
CA ALA A 139 0.02 19.61 -7.46
C ALA A 139 0.10 20.92 -8.26
N GLN A 140 -1.07 21.49 -8.59
CA GLN A 140 -1.16 22.78 -9.29
C GLN A 140 -0.78 23.92 -8.35
#